data_AF-A0A0N4XT66-F1
#
_entry.id   AF-A0A0N4XT66-F1
#
_cell.length_a   1.000
_cell.length_b   1.000
_cell.length_c   1.000
_cell.angle_alpha   90.00
_cell.angle_beta   90.00
_cell.angle_gamma   90.00
#
_symmetry.space_group_name_H-M   'P 1'
#
loop_
_entity.id
_entity.type
_entity.pdbx_description
1 polymer ?
#
loop_
_entity_poly.entity_id
_entity_poly.type
_entity_poly.pdbx_seq_one_letter_code
_entity_poly.pdbx_strand_id
1 'polypeptide(L)' 'MMKLHIEGVPTSEIATRLGISKWAVYSNLKRLEETVTMEDRSRSARPKTATALEVVKWIREKVRRIPRSSMRKLAQQ' A
#
# COMPACT_ATOMS: atom_id res chain seq x y z
N MET A 1 -6.18 -17.46 10.32
CA MET A 1 -4.75 -17.71 10.07
C MET A 1 -3.86 -17.20 11.20
N MET A 2 -3.83 -15.89 11.51
CA MET A 2 -3.02 -15.32 12.60
C MET A 2 -3.26 -15.99 13.96
N LYS A 3 -4.53 -16.19 14.35
CA LYS A 3 -4.90 -16.88 15.60
C LYS A 3 -4.29 -18.28 15.70
N LEU A 4 -4.44 -19.10 14.65
CA LEU A 4 -3.87 -20.45 14.58
C LEU A 4 -2.33 -20.45 14.67
N HIS A 5 -1.68 -19.42 14.13
CA HIS A 5 -0.24 -19.29 14.23
C HIS A 5 0.22 -18.92 15.64
N ILE A 6 -0.52 -18.03 16.33
CA ILE A 6 -0.28 -17.68 17.74
C ILE A 6 -0.50 -18.88 18.65
N GLU A 7 -1.49 -19.73 18.33
CA GLU A 7 -1.75 -21.01 19.00
C GLU A 7 -0.68 -22.08 18.73
N GLY A 8 0.33 -21.80 17.89
CA GLY A 8 1.44 -22.71 17.60
C GLY A 8 1.11 -23.83 16.61
N VAL A 9 -0.02 -23.75 15.90
CA VAL A 9 -0.41 -24.75 14.90
C VAL A 9 0.58 -24.72 13.73
N PRO A 10 1.06 -25.89 13.25
CA PRO A 10 1.99 -25.94 12.13
C PRO A 10 1.37 -25.41 10.84
N THR A 11 2.19 -24.79 9.98
CA THR A 11 1.73 -24.13 8.74
C THR A 11 1.03 -25.06 7.76
N SER A 12 1.44 -26.34 7.72
CA SER A 12 0.79 -27.39 6.94
C SER A 12 -0.66 -27.63 7.36
N GLU A 13 -0.91 -27.64 8.66
CA GLU A 13 -2.24 -27.86 9.23
C GLU A 13 -3.10 -26.60 9.15
N ILE A 14 -2.50 -25.41 9.25
CA ILE A 14 -3.18 -24.15 8.95
C ILE A 14 -3.70 -24.16 7.50
N ALA A 15 -2.88 -24.63 6.56
CA ALA A 15 -3.26 -24.70 5.15
C ALA A 15 -4.45 -25.64 4.90
N THR A 16 -4.46 -26.83 5.53
CA THR A 16 -5.57 -27.78 5.41
C THR A 16 -6.85 -27.27 6.07
N ARG A 17 -6.76 -26.73 7.29
CA ARG A 17 -7.93 -26.17 8.02
C ARG A 17 -8.58 -25.01 7.29
N LEU A 18 -7.79 -24.17 6.61
CA LEU A 18 -8.28 -23.00 5.88
C LEU A 18 -8.54 -23.27 4.39
N GLY A 19 -8.18 -24.44 3.87
CA GLY A 19 -8.35 -24.78 2.45
C GLY A 19 -7.54 -23.91 1.48
N ILE A 20 -6.41 -23.35 1.93
CA ILE A 20 -5.56 -22.46 1.13
C ILE A 20 -4.20 -23.10 0.85
N SER A 21 -3.50 -22.60 -0.17
CA SER A 21 -2.18 -23.13 -0.50
C SER A 21 -1.18 -22.90 0.64
N LYS A 22 -0.27 -23.86 0.85
CA LYS A 22 0.83 -23.73 1.82
C LYS A 22 1.68 -22.48 1.57
N TRP A 23 1.83 -22.10 0.29
CA TRP A 23 2.57 -20.92 -0.13
C TRP A 23 1.89 -19.60 0.28
N ALA A 24 0.55 -19.55 0.19
CA ALA A 24 -0.23 -18.42 0.68
C ALA A 24 -0.12 -18.30 2.20
N VAL A 25 -0.14 -19.42 2.94
CA VAL A 25 0.12 -19.41 4.40
C VAL A 25 1.51 -18.85 4.70
N TYR A 26 2.55 -19.37 4.04
CA TYR A 26 3.92 -18.90 4.26
C TYR A 26 4.08 -17.40 3.96
N SER A 27 3.57 -16.93 2.81
CA SER A 27 3.68 -15.53 2.40
C SER A 27 2.95 -14.58 3.35
N ASN A 28 1.79 -14.97 3.87
CA ASN A 28 1.05 -14.18 4.84
C ASN A 28 1.73 -14.14 6.22
N LEU A 29 2.31 -15.25 6.69
CA LEU A 29 3.08 -15.25 7.95
C LEU A 29 4.34 -14.41 7.84
N LYS A 30 5.08 -14.54 6.74
CA LYS A 30 6.26 -13.70 6.49
C LYS A 30 5.89 -12.21 6.43
N ARG A 31 4.76 -11.87 5.80
CA ARG A 31 4.25 -10.50 5.78
C ARG A 31 3.88 -10.00 7.18
N LEU A 32 3.26 -10.85 8.00
CA LEU A 32 2.93 -10.52 9.39
C LEU A 32 4.20 -10.22 10.20
N GLU A 33 5.28 -10.98 10.01
CA GLU A 33 6.57 -10.72 10.67
C GLU A 33 7.18 -9.38 10.23
N GLU A 34 7.10 -9.04 8.95
CA GLU A 34 7.67 -7.80 8.40
C GLU A 34 6.86 -6.54 8.74
N THR A 35 5.53 -6.63 8.73
CA THR A 35 4.63 -5.46 8.80
C THR A 35 3.77 -5.41 10.05
N VAL A 36 3.86 -6.43 10.92
CA VAL A 36 3.04 -6.61 12.13
C VAL A 36 1.54 -6.64 11.84
N THR A 37 1.15 -6.76 10.56
CA THR A 37 -0.24 -6.76 10.12
C THR A 37 -0.50 -7.88 9.13
N MET A 38 -1.74 -8.39 9.15
CA MET A 38 -2.24 -9.34 8.15
C MET A 38 -2.88 -8.65 6.95
N GLU A 39 -2.99 -7.32 6.97
CA GLU A 39 -3.53 -6.56 5.84
C GLU A 39 -2.64 -6.70 4.60
N ASP A 40 -3.27 -6.56 3.43
CA ASP A 40 -2.53 -6.56 2.18
C ASP A 40 -1.65 -5.31 2.10
N ARG A 41 -0.44 -5.48 1.54
CA ARG A 41 0.42 -4.33 1.21
C ARG A 41 -0.34 -3.44 0.24
N SER A 42 -0.20 -2.13 0.41
CA SER A 42 -0.70 -1.19 -0.57
C SER A 42 -0.13 -1.54 -1.94
N ARG A 43 -1.02 -1.68 -2.93
CA ARG A 43 -0.59 -2.00 -4.29
C ARG A 43 0.32 -0.87 -4.79
N SER A 44 1.27 -1.22 -5.66
CA SER A 44 2.12 -0.23 -6.32
C SER A 44 1.25 0.75 -7.10
N ALA A 45 1.08 1.94 -6.53
CA ALA A 45 0.48 3.07 -7.22
C ALA A 45 1.57 3.85 -7.96
N ARG A 46 1.15 4.66 -8.93
CA ARG A 46 2.05 5.65 -9.53
C ARG A 46 2.53 6.62 -8.43
N PRO A 47 3.85 6.85 -8.29
CA PRO A 47 4.35 7.81 -7.31
C PRO A 47 3.76 9.20 -7.58
N LYS A 48 3.44 9.92 -6.49
CA LYS A 48 2.90 11.29 -6.59
C LYS A 48 3.99 12.24 -7.10
N THR A 49 3.64 13.12 -8.04
CA THR A 49 4.55 14.12 -8.61
C THR A 49 4.97 15.19 -7.62
N ALA A 50 4.10 15.54 -6.66
CA ALA A 50 4.40 16.45 -5.57
C ALA A 50 3.81 15.91 -4.26
N THR A 51 4.62 15.87 -3.22
CA THR A 51 4.24 15.39 -1.88
C THR A 51 4.26 16.49 -0.82
N ALA A 52 5.15 17.47 -0.95
CA ALA A 52 5.24 18.58 -0.01
C ALA A 52 3.94 19.42 0.01
N LEU A 53 3.40 19.67 1.21
CA LEU A 53 2.14 20.37 1.40
C LEU A 53 2.15 21.78 0.77
N GLU A 54 3.27 22.48 0.89
CA GLU A 54 3.47 23.82 0.34
C GLU A 54 3.37 23.81 -1.19
N VAL A 55 4.05 22.87 -1.84
CA VAL A 55 4.02 22.69 -3.30
C VAL A 55 2.61 22.32 -3.75
N VAL A 56 1.93 21.43 -3.04
CA VAL A 56 0.53 21.06 -3.35
C VAL A 56 -0.40 22.27 -3.23
N LYS A 57 -0.25 23.08 -2.18
CA LYS A 57 -1.03 24.30 -1.98
C LYS A 57 -0.79 25.31 -3.11
N TRP A 58 0.47 25.54 -3.46
CA TRP A 58 0.86 26.44 -4.55
C TRP A 58 0.32 25.98 -5.91
N ILE A 59 0.42 24.68 -6.24
CA ILE A 59 -0.15 24.13 -7.48
C ILE A 59 -1.68 24.34 -7.49
N ARG A 60 -2.37 24.01 -6.39
CA ARG A 60 -3.83 24.18 -6.29
C ARG A 60 -4.24 25.64 -6.47
N GLU A 61 -3.48 26.57 -5.90
CA GLU A 61 -3.76 28.00 -6.01
C GLU A 61 -3.49 28.52 -7.43
N LYS A 62 -2.41 28.08 -8.10
CA LYS A 62 -2.17 28.40 -9.51
C LYS A 62 -3.27 27.87 -10.42
N VAL A 63 -3.72 26.63 -10.23
CA VAL A 63 -4.84 26.05 -11.00
C VAL A 63 -6.13 26.82 -10.76
N ARG A 64 -6.40 27.30 -9.54
CA ARG A 64 -7.54 28.20 -9.27
C ARG A 64 -7.44 29.53 -10.01
N ARG A 65 -6.26 30.18 -9.98
CA ARG A 65 -6.05 31.48 -10.63
C ARG A 65 -6.12 31.39 -12.15
N ILE A 66 -5.57 30.32 -12.74
CA ILE A 66 -5.52 30.11 -14.19
C ILE A 66 -5.99 28.68 -14.52
N PRO A 67 -7.32 28.44 -14.56
CA PRO A 67 -7.88 27.09 -14.69
C PRO A 67 -7.60 26.40 -16.03
N ARG A 68 -7.27 27.16 -17.08
CA ARG A 68 -6.92 26.64 -18.41
C ARG A 68 -5.41 26.44 -18.61
N SER A 69 -4.62 26.52 -17.54
CA SER A 69 -3.17 26.27 -17.61
C SER A 69 -2.88 24.77 -17.77
N SER A 70 -1.97 24.43 -18.68
CA SER A 70 -1.51 23.05 -18.83
C SER A 70 -0.43 22.72 -17.79
N MET A 71 -0.33 21.44 -17.40
CA MET A 71 0.68 20.99 -16.44
C MET A 71 2.11 21.38 -16.83
N ARG A 72 2.43 21.35 -18.14
CA ARG A 72 3.75 21.75 -18.65
C ARG A 72 4.05 23.22 -18.36
N LYS A 73 3.06 24.13 -18.53
CA LYS A 73 3.22 25.55 -18.22
C LYS A 73 3.37 25.79 -16.72
N LEU A 74 2.66 25.03 -15.89
CA LEU A 74 2.77 25.10 -14.44
C LEU A 74 4.14 24.65 -13.93
N ALA A 75 4.79 23.69 -14.60
CA ALA A 75 6.10 23.19 -14.23
C ALA A 75 7.27 24.08 -14.67
N GLN A 76 7.07 24.99 -15.63
CA GLN A 76 8.11 25.88 -16.18
C GLN A 76 8.23 27.23 -15.46
N GLN A 77 7.32 27.53 -14.53
CA GLN A 77 7.23 28.79 -13.80
C GLN A 77 7.64 28.62 -12.35
#